data_AF-A0A3D3IXN1-F1
#
_entry.id   AF-A0A3D3IXN1-F1
#
_cell.length_a   1.000
_cell.length_b   1.000
_cell.length_c   1.000
_cell.angle_alpha   90.00
_cell.angle_beta   90.00
_cell.angle_gamma   90.00
#
_symmetry.space_group_name_H-M   'P 1'
#
loop_
_entity.id
_entity.type
_entity.pdbx_description
1 polymer ?
#
loop_
_entity_poly.entity_id
_entity_poly.type
_entity_poly.pdbx_seq_one_letter_code
_entity_poly.pdbx_strand_id
1 'polypeptide(L)' 'MTSQTDTEHPTRRDFIYMTAAAFGAVGAGAVAWPIIQSMNPAADTLAMSTTEVDLTPIQVGQAITVMWRGKP' A
#
# COMPACT_ATOMS: atom_id res chain seq x y z
N MET A 1 -32.12 -16.63 -38.70
CA MET A 1 -32.20 -15.24 -39.20
C MET A 1 -31.80 -14.34 -38.05
N THR A 2 -30.49 -14.27 -37.82
CA THR A 2 -29.69 -13.04 -37.71
C THR A 2 -29.80 -12.37 -36.36
N SER A 3 -28.84 -12.68 -35.50
CA SER A 3 -28.48 -11.91 -34.31
C SER A 3 -28.24 -10.47 -34.74
N GLN A 4 -29.15 -9.56 -34.40
CA GLN A 4 -28.94 -8.13 -34.56
C GLN A 4 -27.96 -7.72 -33.46
N THR A 5 -26.68 -7.70 -33.77
CA THR A 5 -25.74 -6.86 -33.01
C THR A 5 -26.05 -5.42 -33.42
N ASP A 6 -27.00 -4.79 -32.72
CA ASP A 6 -27.14 -3.34 -32.78
C ASP A 6 -25.81 -2.76 -32.30
N THR A 7 -24.98 -2.33 -33.25
CA THR A 7 -23.92 -1.37 -32.99
C THR A 7 -24.60 -0.07 -32.58
N GLU A 8 -25.03 -0.01 -31.32
CA GLU A 8 -25.61 1.15 -30.69
C GLU A 8 -24.62 2.31 -30.82
N HIS A 9 -24.99 3.31 -31.62
CA HIS A 9 -24.20 4.53 -31.72
C HIS A 9 -24.09 5.12 -30.31
N PRO A 10 -22.87 5.36 -29.77
CA PRO A 10 -22.74 5.86 -28.41
C PRO A 10 -23.48 7.19 -28.29
N THR A 11 -24.56 7.19 -27.53
CA THR A 11 -25.36 8.39 -27.33
C THR A 11 -24.53 9.32 -26.45
N ARG A 12 -24.59 10.65 -26.68
CA ARG A 12 -23.91 11.64 -25.82
C ARG A 12 -24.18 11.41 -24.32
N ARG A 13 -25.37 10.89 -24.01
CA ARG A 13 -25.81 10.52 -22.67
C ARG A 13 -25.02 9.35 -22.09
N ASP A 14 -24.79 8.30 -22.86
CA ASP A 14 -24.03 7.12 -22.41
C ASP A 14 -22.57 7.48 -22.17
N PHE A 15 -22.01 8.35 -23.01
CA PHE A 15 -20.68 8.91 -22.77
C PHE A 15 -20.60 9.67 -21.45
N ILE A 16 -21.57 10.54 -21.16
CA ILE A 16 -21.60 11.29 -19.89
C ILE A 16 -21.76 10.34 -18.69
N TYR A 17 -22.63 9.34 -18.77
CA TYR A 17 -22.79 8.38 -17.69
C TYR A 17 -21.55 7.54 -17.46
N MET A 18 -20.93 7.03 -18.54
CA MET A 18 -19.74 6.19 -18.46
C MET A 18 -18.56 6.98 -17.90
N THR A 19 -18.35 8.21 -18.38
CA THR A 19 -17.28 9.08 -17.88
C THR A 19 -17.54 9.47 -16.43
N ALA A 20 -18.76 9.89 -16.06
CA ALA A 20 -19.10 10.23 -14.68
C ALA A 20 -18.91 9.05 -13.72
N ALA A 21 -19.32 7.83 -14.13
CA ALA A 21 -19.11 6.63 -13.35
C ALA A 21 -17.61 6.29 -13.20
N ALA A 22 -16.83 6.40 -14.27
CA ALA A 22 -15.39 6.18 -14.24
C ALA A 22 -14.68 7.18 -13.29
N PHE A 23 -15.00 8.46 -13.40
CA PHE A 23 -14.47 9.48 -12.49
C PHE A 23 -14.89 9.23 -11.04
N GLY A 24 -16.13 8.80 -10.80
CA GLY A 24 -16.61 8.41 -9.46
C GLY A 24 -15.84 7.23 -8.88
N ALA A 25 -15.58 6.19 -9.67
CA ALA A 25 -14.80 5.03 -9.24
C ALA A 25 -13.35 5.39 -8.91
N VAL A 26 -12.70 6.22 -9.74
CA VAL A 26 -11.33 6.71 -9.49
C VAL A 26 -11.28 7.57 -8.22
N GLY A 27 -12.25 8.48 -8.04
CA GLY A 27 -12.34 9.31 -6.84
C GLY A 27 -12.54 8.49 -5.57
N ALA A 28 -13.41 7.48 -5.60
CA ALA A 28 -13.60 6.56 -4.49
C ALA A 28 -12.31 5.78 -4.17
N GLY A 29 -11.60 5.28 -5.19
CA GLY A 29 -10.30 4.63 -5.02
C GLY A 29 -9.25 5.56 -4.42
N ALA A 30 -9.18 6.82 -4.86
CA ALA A 30 -8.24 7.82 -4.36
C ALA A 30 -8.47 8.17 -2.89
N VAL A 31 -9.71 8.12 -2.40
CA VAL A 31 -10.04 8.33 -0.98
C VAL A 31 -9.84 7.05 -0.15
N ALA A 32 -10.18 5.88 -0.69
CA ALA A 32 -10.01 4.61 0.02
C ALA A 32 -8.54 4.20 0.16
N TRP A 33 -7.71 4.49 -0.84
CA TRP A 33 -6.29 4.14 -0.87
C TRP A 33 -5.47 4.66 0.33
N PRO A 34 -5.50 5.96 0.69
CA PRO A 34 -4.73 6.45 1.84
C PRO A 34 -5.19 5.85 3.17
N ILE A 35 -6.47 5.47 3.30
CA ILE A 35 -6.98 4.78 4.49
C ILE A 35 -6.32 3.41 4.62
N ILE A 36 -6.25 2.64 3.52
CA ILE A 36 -5.56 1.35 3.51
C ILE A 36 -4.05 1.54 3.71
N GLN A 37 -3.45 2.52 3.02
CA GLN A 37 -2.02 2.81 3.12
C GLN A 37 -1.62 3.29 4.53
N SER A 38 -2.52 3.89 5.30
CA SER A 38 -2.26 4.28 6.69
C SER A 38 -1.99 3.09 7.63
N MET A 39 -2.41 1.89 7.24
CA MET A 39 -2.14 0.66 7.99
C MET A 39 -0.77 0.06 7.65
N ASN A 40 -0.10 0.54 6.59
CA ASN A 40 1.26 0.12 6.31
C ASN A 40 2.24 0.73 7.33
N PRO A 41 3.35 0.02 7.62
CA PRO A 41 4.37 0.51 8.54
C PRO A 41 4.84 1.92 8.15
N ALA A 42 4.78 2.86 9.10
CA ALA A 42 5.19 4.23 8.89
C ALA A 42 6.68 4.33 8.54
N ALA A 43 7.07 5.39 7.83
CA ALA A 43 8.46 5.60 7.39
C ALA A 43 9.48 5.57 8.54
N ASP A 44 9.07 5.93 9.76
CA ASP A 44 9.88 5.86 10.98
C ASP A 44 10.29 4.43 11.37
N THR A 45 9.47 3.42 11.01
CA THR A 45 9.79 2.00 11.23
C THR A 45 10.66 1.38 10.12
N LEU A 46 10.73 2.03 8.95
CA LEU A 46 11.56 1.62 7.81
C LEU A 46 12.92 2.32 7.82
N ALA A 47 13.03 3.50 8.44
CA ALA A 47 14.27 4.18 8.76
C ALA A 47 15.00 3.42 9.89
N MET A 48 15.49 2.23 9.54
CA MET A 48 16.21 1.36 10.45
C MET A 48 17.46 2.04 11.01
N SER A 49 17.47 2.19 12.33
CA SER A 49 18.66 2.50 13.11
C SER A 49 19.65 1.32 13.03
N THR A 50 20.87 1.57 12.57
CA THR A 50 21.99 0.63 12.67
C THR A 50 22.43 0.58 14.14
N THR A 51 22.31 -0.56 14.81
CA THR A 51 22.83 -0.73 16.18
C THR A 51 24.24 -1.27 16.12
N GLU A 52 25.24 -0.44 16.43
CA GLU A 52 26.61 -0.88 16.65
C GLU A 52 26.73 -1.41 18.10
N VAL A 53 27.15 -2.66 18.26
CA VAL A 53 27.35 -3.29 19.58
C VAL A 53 28.85 -3.49 19.78
N ASP A 54 29.41 -2.81 20.78
CA ASP A 54 30.81 -3.00 21.19
C ASP A 54 30.98 -4.32 21.97
N LEU A 55 31.85 -5.19 21.48
CA LEU A 55 32.13 -6.52 22.02
C LEU A 55 33.39 -6.57 22.88
N THR A 56 34.14 -5.46 22.98
CA THR A 56 35.41 -5.37 23.72
C THR A 56 35.31 -5.74 25.21
N PRO A 57 34.22 -5.46 25.94
CA PRO A 57 34.11 -5.81 27.36
C PRO A 57 33.57 -7.23 27.65
N ILE A 58 33.35 -8.09 26.64
CA ILE A 58 32.69 -9.40 26.83
C ILE A 58 33.70 -10.48 27.25
N GLN A 59 33.49 -11.07 28.43
CA GLN A 59 34.32 -12.17 28.95
C GLN A 59 33.91 -13.54 28.37
N VAL A 60 34.86 -14.47 28.33
CA VAL A 60 34.62 -15.85 27.84
C VAL A 60 33.59 -16.55 28.73
N GLY A 61 32.46 -16.95 28.14
CA GLY A 61 31.34 -17.59 28.85
C GLY A 61 30.15 -16.67 29.16
N GLN A 62 30.23 -15.38 28.81
CA GLN A 62 29.13 -14.42 29.00
C GLN A 62 28.25 -14.33 27.74
N ALA A 63 26.93 -14.42 27.90
CA ALA A 63 25.96 -14.16 26.84
C ALA A 63 25.34 -12.78 27.03
N ILE A 64 25.29 -11.97 25.97
CA ILE A 64 24.58 -10.69 25.94
C ILE A 64 23.46 -10.80 24.90
N THR A 65 22.24 -10.55 25.33
CA THR A 65 21.06 -10.47 24.47
C THR A 65 20.85 -9.01 24.11
N VAL A 66 20.96 -8.68 22.83
CA VAL A 66 20.77 -7.31 22.33
C VAL A 66 19.46 -7.25 21.57
N MET A 67 18.59 -6.36 22.01
CA MET A 67 17.30 -6.14 21.35
C MET A 67 17.52 -5.54 19.95
N TRP A 68 17.24 -6.33 18.91
CA TRP A 68 17.25 -5.87 17.53
C TRP A 68 15.86 -6.05 16.89
N ARG A 69 15.27 -4.96 16.41
CA ARG A 69 13.94 -4.95 15.77
C ARG A 69 12.83 -5.59 16.61
N GLY A 70 12.84 -5.34 17.93
CA GLY A 70 11.84 -5.86 18.86
C GLY A 70 11.98 -7.36 19.17
N LYS A 71 13.05 -8.00 18.72
CA LYS A 71 13.42 -9.37 19.06
C LYS A 71 14.72 -9.35 19.86
N PRO A 72 14.82 -10.12 20.95
CA PRO A 72 16.07 -10.33 21.67
C PRO A 72 17.12 -11.04 20.81
#